data_AF-A0A2V6TU23-F1
#
_entry.id   AF-A0A2V6TU23-F1
#
_cell.length_a   1.000
_cell.length_b   1.000
_cell.length_c   1.000
_cell.angle_alpha   90.00
_cell.angle_beta   90.00
_cell.angle_gamma   90.00
#
_symmetry.space_group_name_H-M   'P 1'
#
loop_
_entity.id
_entity.type
_entity.pdbx_description
1 polymer ?
#
loop_
_entity_poly.entity_id
_entity_poly.type
_entity_poly.pdbx_seq_one_letter_code
_entity_poly.pdbx_strand_id
1 'polypeptide(L)' 'MEQLRERIRAAGVTIPEHRLAMVRKLLGAALAPLQALDSRAIKTVEPAVRFSPEEQASHE' A
#
# COMPACT_ATOMS: atom_id res chain seq x y z
N MET A 1 -13.46 3.14 8.32
CA MET A 1 -14.29 2.28 9.20
C MET A 1 -15.42 1.63 8.42
N GLU A 2 -16.02 2.34 7.46
CA GLU A 2 -17.09 1.82 6.58
C GLU A 2 -16.70 0.55 5.81
N GLN A 3 -15.55 0.56 5.12
CA GLN A 3 -15.02 -0.64 4.44
C GLN A 3 -14.86 -1.85 5.36
N LEU A 4 -14.54 -1.66 6.64
CA LEU A 4 -14.44 -2.76 7.60
C LEU A 4 -15.83 -3.34 7.89
N ARG A 5 -16.85 -2.50 8.04
CA ARG A 5 -18.24 -2.94 8.27
C ARG A 5 -18.80 -3.68 7.06
N GLU A 6 -18.49 -3.23 5.85
CA GLU A 6 -18.87 -3.92 4.62
C GLU A 6 -18.23 -5.31 4.54
N ARG A 7 -16.94 -5.42 4.86
CA ARG A 7 -16.24 -6.71 4.88
C ARG A 7 -16.78 -7.64 5.96
N ILE A 8 -17.11 -7.12 7.13
CA ILE A 8 -17.74 -7.88 8.22
C ILE A 8 -19.10 -8.42 7.75
N ARG A 9 -19.92 -7.59 7.09
CA ARG A 9 -21.20 -7.99 6.50
C ARG A 9 -21.02 -9.06 5.42
N ALA A 10 -20.06 -8.87 4.52
CA ALA A 10 -19.77 -9.82 3.44
C ALA A 10 -19.26 -11.17 3.96
N ALA A 11 -18.50 -11.17 5.04
CA ALA A 11 -18.02 -12.39 5.70
C ALA A 11 -19.06 -13.03 6.63
N GLY A 12 -20.24 -12.42 6.80
CA GLY A 12 -21.31 -12.95 7.64
C GLY A 12 -20.97 -13.01 9.14
N VAL A 13 -19.99 -12.23 9.59
CA VAL A 13 -19.53 -12.26 10.99
C VAL A 13 -20.14 -11.10 11.75
N THR A 14 -20.49 -11.30 13.01
CA THR A 14 -20.96 -10.21 13.88
C THR A 14 -19.83 -9.79 14.81
N ILE A 15 -19.39 -8.54 14.71
CA ILE A 15 -18.37 -7.96 15.59
C ILE A 15 -19.00 -6.82 16.40
N PRO A 16 -18.90 -6.83 17.74
CA PRO A 16 -19.38 -5.73 18.56
C PRO A 16 -18.71 -4.41 18.20
N GLU A 17 -19.47 -3.31 18.12
CA GLU A 17 -18.98 -1.99 17.68
C GLU A 17 -17.79 -1.48 18.51
N HIS A 18 -17.81 -1.69 19.83
CA HIS A 18 -16.69 -1.31 20.72
C HIS A 18 -15.36 -2.02 20.39
N ARG A 19 -15.40 -3.13 19.64
CA ARG A 19 -14.20 -3.90 19.24
C ARG A 19 -13.70 -3.55 17.85
N LEU A 20 -14.46 -2.80 17.03
CA LEU A 20 -14.08 -2.55 15.63
C LEU A 20 -12.73 -1.85 15.49
N ALA A 21 -12.42 -0.90 16.38
CA ALA A 21 -11.13 -0.22 16.35
C ALA A 21 -9.96 -1.19 16.60
N MET A 22 -10.13 -2.11 17.55
CA MET A 22 -9.15 -3.15 17.86
C MET A 22 -9.00 -4.13 16.68
N VAL A 23 -10.11 -4.62 16.14
CA VAL A 23 -10.10 -5.54 15.00
C VAL A 23 -9.44 -4.89 13.78
N ARG A 24 -9.73 -3.61 13.50
CA ARG A 24 -9.05 -2.86 12.42
C ARG A 24 -7.54 -2.87 12.61
N LYS A 25 -7.07 -2.58 13.83
CA LYS A 25 -5.64 -2.53 14.14
C LYS A 25 -4.98 -3.91 13.96
N LEU A 26 -5.62 -4.96 14.46
CA LEU A 26 -5.12 -6.34 14.35
C LEU A 26 -5.05 -6.80 12.90
N LEU A 27 -6.11 -6.58 12.11
CA LEU A 27 -6.12 -6.91 10.69
C LEU A 27 -5.07 -6.11 9.91
N GLY A 28 -4.89 -4.82 10.21
CA GLY A 28 -3.85 -4.01 9.59
C GLY A 28 -2.44 -4.57 9.86
N ALA A 29 -2.16 -4.94 11.11
CA ALA A 29 -0.88 -5.53 11.47
C ALA A 29 -0.66 -6.91 10.84
N ALA A 30 -1.68 -7.77 10.85
CA ALA A 30 -1.60 -9.11 10.28
C ALA A 30 -1.44 -9.11 8.75
N LEU A 31 -2.05 -8.14 8.06
CA LEU A 31 -1.97 -8.02 6.61
C LEU A 31 -0.79 -7.18 6.13
N ALA A 32 -0.08 -6.48 7.02
CA ALA A 32 1.06 -5.64 6.64
C ALA A 32 2.14 -6.40 5.83
N PRO A 33 2.53 -7.64 6.17
CA PRO A 33 3.50 -8.39 5.36
C PRO A 33 2.99 -8.72 3.96
N LEU A 34 1.69 -8.98 3.80
CA LEU A 34 1.09 -9.25 2.50
C LEU A 34 1.00 -7.98 1.64
N GLN A 35 0.70 -6.84 2.26
CA GLN A 35 0.68 -5.54 1.58
C GLN A 35 2.07 -5.13 1.11
N ALA A 36 3.12 -5.48 1.85
CA ALA A 36 4.51 -5.23 1.45
C ALA A 36 4.93 -6.03 0.20
N LEU A 37 4.25 -7.14 -0.09
CA LEU A 37 4.46 -7.96 -1.29
C LEU A 37 3.45 -7.64 -2.40
N ASP A 38 2.44 -6.81 -2.14
CA ASP A 38 1.40 -6.46 -3.10
C ASP A 38 1.96 -5.47 -4.12
N SER A 39 2.31 -5.98 -5.31
CA SER A 39 2.81 -5.18 -6.43
C SER A 39 1.80 -4.15 -6.95
N ARG A 40 0.51 -4.25 -6.60
CA ARG A 40 -0.51 -3.23 -6.91
C ARG A 40 -0.56 -2.12 -5.85
N ALA A 41 -0.12 -2.39 -4.63
CA ALA A 41 0.05 -1.39 -3.57
C ALA A 41 1.38 -0.64 -3.70
N ILE A 42 2.39 -1.27 -4.32
CA ILE A 42 3.67 -0.65 -4.63
C ILE A 42 3.53 0.16 -5.92
N LYS A 43 3.61 1.49 -5.83
CA LYS A 43 3.81 2.32 -7.02
C LYS A 43 5.16 1.96 -7.64
N THR A 44 5.14 1.24 -8.75
CA THR A 44 6.28 1.10 -9.64
C THR A 44 6.59 2.47 -10.24
N VAL A 45 7.50 3.20 -9.60
CA VAL A 45 8.14 4.36 -10.21
C VAL A 45 9.17 3.79 -11.17
N GLU A 46 8.87 3.81 -12.48
CA GLU A 46 9.92 3.64 -13.48
C GLU A 46 10.92 4.79 -13.26
N PRO A 47 12.21 4.51 -13.02
CA PRO A 47 13.20 5.57 -13.02
C PRO A 47 13.21 6.16 -14.42
N ALA A 48 12.70 7.38 -14.57
CA ALA A 48 12.83 8.12 -15.81
C ALA A 48 14.32 8.38 -16.03
N VAL A 49 14.97 7.51 -16.81
CA VAL A 49 16.38 7.67 -17.19
C VAL A 49 16.49 8.96 -17.98
N ARG A 50 17.04 10.01 -17.36
CA ARG A 50 17.37 11.26 -18.04
C ARG A 50 18.78 11.11 -18.58
N PHE A 51 18.89 10.95 -19.89
CA PHE A 51 20.17 11.04 -20.58
C PHE A 51 20.53 12.52 -20.69
N SER A 52 21.51 12.96 -19.89
CA SER A 52 22.14 14.26 -20.10
C SER A 52 23.15 14.12 -21.24
N PRO A 53 23.18 15.04 -22.22
CA PRO A 53 24.25 15.07 -23.20
C PRO A 53 25.57 15.40 -22.46
N GLU A 54 26.61 14.61 -22.72
CA GLU A 54 27.95 14.88 -22.24
C GLU A 54 28.39 16.24 -22.78
N GLU A 55 28.68 17.19 -21.89
CA GLU A 55 29.32 18.45 -22.27
C GLU A 55 30.62 18.09 -23.00
N GLN A 56 30.63 18.37 -24.30
CA GLN A 56 31.80 18.22 -25.14
C GLN A 56 32.95 18.98 -24.47
N ALA A 57 33.98 18.24 -24.08
CA ALA A 57 35.24 18.81 -23.63
C ALA A 57 35.77 19.73 -24.75
N SER A 58 35.57 21.05 -24.59
CA SER A 58 36.27 22.05 -25.35
C SER A 58 37.73 21.98 -24.95
N HIS A 59 38.50 21.20 -25.70
CA HIS A 59 39.93 21.43 -25.85
C HIS A 59 40.11 22.56 -26.84
N GLU A 60 40.40 23.76 -26.33
CA GLU A 60 41.29 24.73 -26.98
C GLU A 60 42.00 25.58 -25.93
#